data_AF-A0A7J7G5D0-F1
#
_entry.id   AF-A0A7J7G5D0-F1
#
_cell.length_a   1.000
_cell.length_b   1.000
_cell.length_c   1.000
_cell.angle_alpha   90.00
_cell.angle_beta   90.00
_cell.angle_gamma   90.00
#
_symmetry.space_group_name_H-M   'P 1'
#
loop_
_entity.id
_entity.type
_entity.pdbx_description
1 polymer ?
#
loop_
_entity_poly.entity_id
_entity_poly.type
_entity_poly.pdbx_seq_one_letter_code
_entity_poly.pdbx_strand_id
1 'polypeptide(L)'
;MKAHNITEILSSFPDYTLFNSYLTQTRLCDEINSRETITVLVLNETSMSILASKHPLSIVKAELSIHILLDYFDAAKLHDLATATVTTLYQTTGEAENGVGFVNITDLQGGKVGFRSAAPGSALDSTYIKEVKKVPYSIAVLEISELIIAPGILNSSAGSASDVNITDVIVKAGCITFASLIVETGVLNVYRKVVNTGLTIFAPSNEAFKASNLPDLSKLTNAEVIVGTCVGHSNINRILDACIEILMSRVEM
;
A
#
# COMPACT_ATOMS: atom_id res chain seq x y z
N MET A 1 -9.61 12.88 -20.49
CA MET A 1 -8.38 13.70 -20.52
C MET A 1 -7.75 13.60 -19.15
N LYS A 2 -6.44 13.35 -19.04
CA LYS A 2 -5.74 13.33 -17.75
C LYS A 2 -5.67 14.79 -17.26
N ALA A 3 -6.33 15.12 -16.16
CA ALA A 3 -6.39 16.50 -15.66
C ALA A 3 -5.04 16.96 -15.07
N HIS A 4 -4.23 16.01 -14.58
CA HIS A 4 -2.90 16.25 -14.02
C HIS A 4 -2.00 15.00 -14.07
N ASN A 5 -0.70 15.20 -13.82
CA ASN A 5 0.29 14.14 -13.64
C ASN A 5 1.23 14.47 -12.46
N ILE A 6 1.08 13.79 -11.33
CA ILE A 6 1.82 14.10 -10.10
C ILE A 6 3.33 13.92 -10.25
N THR A 7 3.78 12.88 -10.95
CA THR A 7 5.23 12.61 -11.06
C THR A 7 5.93 13.63 -11.95
N GLU A 8 5.24 14.11 -12.97
CA GLU A 8 5.70 15.20 -13.84
C GLU A 8 5.68 16.54 -13.09
N ILE A 9 4.64 16.82 -12.31
CA ILE A 9 4.58 18.01 -11.44
C ILE A 9 5.78 18.02 -10.49
N LEU A 10 6.03 16.93 -9.77
CA LEU A 10 7.12 16.83 -8.80
C LEU A 10 8.51 16.79 -9.45
N SER A 11 8.63 16.37 -10.71
CA SER A 11 9.93 16.35 -11.42
C SER A 11 10.58 17.73 -11.57
N SER A 12 9.78 18.80 -11.49
CA SER A 12 10.27 20.18 -11.54
C SER A 12 10.85 20.67 -10.19
N PHE A 13 10.77 19.85 -9.14
CA PHE A 13 11.14 20.23 -7.77
C PHE A 13 12.14 19.24 -7.18
N PRO A 14 13.43 19.60 -7.12
CA PRO A 14 14.49 18.72 -6.59
C PRO A 14 14.27 18.27 -5.14
N ASP A 15 13.60 19.09 -4.33
CA ASP A 15 13.34 18.86 -2.90
C ASP A 15 12.36 17.69 -2.60
N TYR A 16 11.73 17.11 -3.64
CA TYR A 16 10.76 16.02 -3.50
C TYR A 16 11.09 14.82 -4.40
N THR A 17 12.36 14.67 -4.79
CA THR A 17 12.82 13.60 -5.66
C THR A 17 12.56 12.22 -5.03
N LEU A 18 12.84 12.05 -3.74
CA LEU A 18 12.61 10.80 -3.03
C LEU A 18 11.12 10.51 -2.87
N PHE A 19 10.32 11.52 -2.51
CA PHE A 19 8.87 11.39 -2.42
C PHE A 19 8.28 10.93 -3.77
N ASN A 20 8.68 11.57 -4.87
CA ASN A 20 8.26 11.23 -6.22
C ASN A 20 8.65 9.78 -6.62
N SER A 21 9.86 9.36 -6.26
CA SER A 21 10.33 7.98 -6.47
C SER A 21 9.45 6.98 -5.72
N TYR A 22 9.10 7.25 -4.46
CA TYR A 22 8.25 6.36 -3.69
C TYR A 22 6.80 6.33 -4.17
N LEU A 23 6.23 7.45 -4.65
CA LEU A 23 4.93 7.43 -5.32
C LEU A 23 4.91 6.49 -6.53
N THR A 24 6.01 6.44 -7.27
CA THR A 24 6.17 5.56 -8.43
C THR A 24 6.32 4.10 -8.00
N GLN A 25 7.19 3.81 -7.04
CA GLN A 25 7.44 2.45 -6.55
C GLN A 25 6.20 1.81 -5.90
N THR A 26 5.39 2.62 -5.20
CA THR A 26 4.16 2.18 -4.52
C THR A 26 2.92 2.19 -5.43
N ARG A 27 3.07 2.72 -6.66
CA ARG A 27 1.99 2.98 -7.63
C ARG A 27 0.92 3.97 -7.17
N LEU A 28 1.16 4.70 -6.09
CA LEU A 28 0.28 5.79 -5.66
C LEU A 28 0.17 6.88 -6.72
N CYS A 29 1.18 7.05 -7.58
CA CYS A 29 1.10 7.96 -8.72
C CYS A 29 -0.07 7.66 -9.66
N ASP A 30 -0.38 6.38 -9.90
CA ASP A 30 -1.47 5.97 -10.79
C ASP A 30 -2.81 6.24 -10.14
N GLU A 31 -2.91 5.94 -8.84
CA GLU A 31 -4.10 6.21 -8.03
C GLU A 31 -4.40 7.71 -7.95
N ILE A 32 -3.39 8.55 -7.68
CA ILE A 32 -3.52 10.02 -7.68
C ILE A 32 -4.00 10.51 -9.05
N ASN A 33 -3.29 10.11 -10.12
CA ASN A 33 -3.54 10.58 -11.48
C ASN A 33 -4.90 10.11 -12.05
N SER A 34 -5.56 9.14 -11.40
CA SER A 34 -6.89 8.66 -11.78
C SER A 34 -8.02 9.51 -11.22
N ARG A 35 -7.75 10.41 -10.27
CA ARG A 35 -8.75 11.25 -9.61
C ARG A 35 -8.92 12.56 -10.36
N GLU A 36 -10.14 13.09 -10.36
CA GLU A 36 -10.41 14.42 -10.93
C GLU A 36 -9.90 15.53 -10.00
N THR A 37 -10.13 15.34 -8.70
CA THR A 37 -9.91 16.32 -7.62
C THR A 37 -9.11 15.65 -6.50
N ILE A 38 -7.95 16.21 -6.17
CA ILE A 38 -7.04 15.63 -5.16
C ILE A 38 -6.12 16.69 -4.54
N THR A 39 -5.74 16.48 -3.28
CA THR A 39 -4.65 17.26 -2.64
C THR A 39 -3.55 16.30 -2.20
N VAL A 40 -2.32 16.59 -2.58
CA VAL A 40 -1.14 15.80 -2.23
C VAL A 40 -0.30 16.59 -1.23
N LEU A 41 -0.19 16.06 -0.02
CA LEU A 41 0.68 16.60 1.02
C LEU A 41 2.08 15.99 0.83
N VAL A 42 3.04 16.80 0.40
CA VAL A 42 4.41 16.34 0.14
C VAL A 42 5.30 16.56 1.35
N LEU A 43 6.24 15.64 1.50
CA LEU A 43 7.28 15.67 2.53
C LEU A 43 8.61 16.01 1.86
N ASN A 44 9.45 16.77 2.57
CA ASN A 44 10.81 17.02 2.14
C ASN A 44 11.65 15.72 2.17
N GLU A 45 12.83 15.79 1.55
CA GLU A 45 13.81 14.69 1.52
C GLU A 45 14.13 14.10 2.90
N THR A 46 14.26 14.95 3.93
CA THR A 46 14.62 14.53 5.30
C THR A 46 13.54 13.67 5.93
N SER A 47 12.30 14.16 5.98
CA SER A 47 11.17 13.43 6.58
C SER A 47 10.88 12.15 5.79
N MET A 48 10.99 12.20 4.45
CA MET A 48 10.83 11.02 3.60
C MET A 48 11.92 9.97 3.84
N SER A 49 13.19 10.37 4.01
CA SER A 49 14.29 9.46 4.31
C SER A 49 14.13 8.78 5.68
N ILE A 50 13.57 9.48 6.67
CA ILE A 50 13.29 8.89 7.99
C ILE A 50 12.23 7.79 7.88
N LEU A 51 11.16 8.02 7.11
CA LEU A 51 10.11 7.03 6.88
C LEU A 51 10.68 5.81 6.12
N ALA A 52 11.36 6.07 5.00
CA ALA A 52 11.92 5.04 4.11
C ALA A 52 12.96 4.14 4.78
N SER A 53 13.80 4.69 5.67
CA SER A 53 14.87 3.93 6.33
C SER A 53 14.38 3.02 7.45
N LYS A 54 13.20 3.28 8.01
CA LYS A 54 12.67 2.57 9.18
C LYS A 54 11.61 1.53 8.85
N HIS A 55 11.02 1.58 7.65
CA HIS A 55 9.83 0.82 7.31
C HIS A 55 9.92 0.17 5.92
N PRO A 56 9.33 -1.03 5.73
CA PRO A 56 9.24 -1.67 4.42
C PRO A 56 8.29 -0.92 3.49
N LEU A 57 8.39 -1.19 2.18
CA LEU A 57 7.63 -0.47 1.14
C LEU A 57 6.10 -0.54 1.34
N SER A 58 5.57 -1.61 1.92
CA SER A 58 4.14 -1.74 2.24
C SER A 58 3.68 -0.72 3.28
N ILE A 59 4.43 -0.54 4.36
CA ILE A 59 4.14 0.45 5.40
C ILE A 59 4.35 1.87 4.87
N VAL A 60 5.40 2.07 4.05
CA VAL A 60 5.60 3.35 3.36
C VAL A 60 4.42 3.68 2.46
N LYS A 61 3.88 2.71 1.70
CA LYS A 61 2.67 2.90 0.89
C LYS A 61 1.48 3.32 1.75
N ALA A 62 1.23 2.60 2.85
CA ALA A 62 0.11 2.91 3.75
C ALA A 62 0.22 4.34 4.32
N GLU A 63 1.40 4.71 4.80
CA GLU A 63 1.66 6.04 5.36
C GLU A 63 1.53 7.15 4.31
N LEU A 64 2.09 6.96 3.11
CA LEU A 64 1.95 7.93 2.01
C LEU A 64 0.50 8.07 1.55
N SER A 65 -0.31 7.02 1.67
CA SER A 65 -1.73 7.07 1.32
C SER A 65 -2.55 7.98 2.23
N ILE A 66 -2.10 8.23 3.47
CA ILE A 66 -2.71 9.23 4.37
C ILE A 66 -2.44 10.65 3.88
N HIS A 67 -1.26 10.88 3.31
CA HIS A 67 -0.83 12.19 2.83
C HIS A 67 -1.55 12.61 1.52
N ILE A 68 -2.43 11.76 1.00
CA ILE A 68 -3.20 12.01 -0.22
C ILE A 68 -4.66 12.20 0.17
N LEU A 69 -5.14 13.44 0.10
CA LEU A 69 -6.51 13.81 0.46
C LEU A 69 -7.43 13.75 -0.76
N LEU A 70 -8.61 13.16 -0.61
CA LEU A 70 -9.57 12.95 -1.71
C LEU A 70 -10.43 14.18 -2.04
N ASP A 71 -10.03 15.36 -1.59
CA ASP A 71 -10.69 16.64 -1.86
C ASP A 71 -9.63 17.73 -2.14
N TYR A 72 -10.04 18.85 -2.72
CA TYR A 72 -9.16 19.94 -3.14
C TYR A 72 -9.08 21.05 -2.09
N PHE A 73 -7.86 21.22 -1.56
CA PHE A 73 -7.46 22.28 -0.65
C PHE A 73 -6.22 22.99 -1.22
N ASP A 74 -6.37 24.28 -1.53
CA ASP A 74 -5.24 25.16 -1.78
C ASP A 74 -4.94 26.02 -0.55
N ALA A 75 -3.88 26.82 -0.60
CA ALA A 75 -3.49 27.65 0.53
C ALA A 75 -4.62 28.57 1.02
N ALA A 76 -5.43 29.12 0.10
CA ALA A 76 -6.54 30.02 0.47
C ALA A 76 -7.65 29.25 1.21
N LYS A 77 -8.09 28.11 0.66
CA LYS A 77 -9.07 27.24 1.32
C LYS A 77 -8.61 26.79 2.70
N LEU A 78 -7.32 26.48 2.85
CA LEU A 78 -6.74 26.06 4.12
C LEU A 78 -6.78 27.14 5.20
N HIS A 79 -6.67 28.42 4.83
CA HIS A 79 -6.75 29.54 5.78
C HIS A 79 -8.18 30.05 6.01
N ASP A 80 -9.11 29.73 5.11
CA ASP A 80 -10.52 30.10 5.26
C ASP A 80 -11.34 29.06 6.05
N LEU A 81 -10.80 27.87 6.31
CA LEU A 81 -11.49 26.81 7.06
C LEU A 81 -11.24 26.94 8.57
N ALA A 82 -12.27 26.74 9.39
CA ALA A 82 -12.09 26.65 10.83
C ALA A 82 -11.53 25.27 11.23
N THR A 83 -12.21 24.20 10.83
CA THR A 83 -11.77 22.81 10.98
C THR A 83 -12.47 21.95 9.94
N ALA A 84 -11.77 20.96 9.39
CA ALA A 84 -12.32 20.00 8.45
C ALA A 84 -11.77 18.60 8.73
N THR A 85 -12.60 17.58 8.53
CA THR A 85 -12.17 16.17 8.51
C THR A 85 -12.26 15.68 7.09
N VAL A 86 -11.15 15.19 6.55
CA VAL A 86 -11.00 14.85 5.14
C VAL A 86 -10.64 13.39 4.99
N THR A 87 -11.24 12.74 3.98
CA THR A 87 -10.95 11.34 3.66
C THR A 87 -9.65 11.26 2.86
N THR A 88 -8.80 10.30 3.22
CA THR A 88 -7.54 10.05 2.50
C THR A 88 -7.65 8.87 1.55
N LEU A 89 -6.66 8.70 0.68
CA LEU A 89 -6.58 7.54 -0.19
C LEU A 89 -6.46 6.24 0.62
N TYR A 90 -5.84 6.28 1.80
CA TYR A 90 -5.75 5.12 2.69
C TYR A 90 -7.13 4.57 3.07
N GLN A 91 -8.16 5.40 3.23
CA GLN A 91 -9.51 4.93 3.51
C GLN A 91 -10.07 4.02 2.40
N THR A 92 -9.60 4.21 1.16
CA THR A 92 -10.10 3.46 -0.01
C THR A 92 -9.53 2.06 -0.13
N THR A 93 -8.51 1.70 0.66
CA THR A 93 -7.96 0.34 0.72
C THR A 93 -8.88 -0.62 1.47
N GLY A 94 -9.76 -0.09 2.33
CA GLY A 94 -10.59 -0.89 3.25
C GLY A 94 -9.84 -1.39 4.48
N GLU A 95 -8.55 -1.08 4.61
CA GLU A 95 -7.71 -1.46 5.78
C GLU A 95 -7.78 -0.41 6.90
N ALA A 96 -8.40 0.74 6.64
CA ALA A 96 -8.51 1.83 7.59
C ALA A 96 -9.57 1.55 8.66
N GLU A 97 -9.11 1.31 9.88
CA GLU A 97 -9.96 1.20 11.08
C GLU A 97 -9.81 2.44 11.98
N ASN A 98 -10.79 2.67 12.86
CA ASN A 98 -10.70 3.65 13.96
C ASN A 98 -10.30 5.07 13.53
N GLY A 99 -10.70 5.53 12.35
CA GLY A 99 -10.46 6.89 11.88
C GLY A 99 -9.06 7.14 11.27
N VAL A 100 -8.25 6.08 11.09
CA VAL A 100 -6.89 6.17 10.52
C VAL A 100 -6.90 6.68 9.06
N GLY A 101 -7.95 6.41 8.30
CA GLY A 101 -8.12 6.88 6.92
C GLY A 101 -8.60 8.33 6.79
N PHE A 102 -8.65 9.09 7.89
CA PHE A 102 -9.09 10.48 7.88
C PHE A 102 -8.01 11.39 8.48
N VAL A 103 -7.93 12.60 7.91
CA VAL A 103 -7.05 13.67 8.38
C VAL A 103 -7.92 14.84 8.83
N ASN A 104 -7.66 15.32 10.04
CA ASN A 104 -8.23 16.56 10.55
C ASN A 104 -7.30 17.71 10.16
N ILE A 105 -7.89 18.74 9.57
CA ILE A 105 -7.26 19.99 9.19
C ILE A 105 -7.84 21.08 10.08
N THR A 106 -6.98 21.90 10.67
CA THR A 106 -7.40 22.99 11.56
C THR A 106 -6.60 24.24 11.25
N ASP A 107 -7.28 25.36 11.04
CA ASP A 107 -6.59 26.66 11.01
C ASP A 107 -6.21 27.05 12.44
N LEU A 108 -4.92 27.24 12.64
CA LEU A 108 -4.30 27.56 13.92
C LEU A 108 -4.04 29.07 14.00
N GLN A 109 -4.09 29.60 15.22
CA GLN A 109 -3.78 31.01 15.46
C GLN A 109 -2.36 31.35 14.95
N GLY A 110 -2.26 32.50 14.27
CA GLY A 110 -1.00 32.98 13.70
C GLY A 110 -0.77 32.59 12.23
N GLY A 111 -1.83 32.23 11.50
CA GLY A 111 -1.76 31.94 10.06
C GLY A 111 -1.07 30.62 9.73
N LYS A 112 -1.17 29.64 10.63
CA LYS A 112 -0.64 28.29 10.43
C LYS A 112 -1.81 27.33 10.25
N VAL A 113 -1.62 26.28 9.46
CA VAL A 113 -2.63 25.24 9.30
C VAL A 113 -2.05 23.93 9.78
N GLY A 114 -2.75 23.28 10.71
CA GLY A 114 -2.37 22.00 11.28
C GLY A 114 -3.06 20.84 10.56
N PHE A 115 -2.34 19.73 10.42
CA PHE A 115 -2.82 18.45 9.92
C PHE A 115 -2.52 17.36 10.96
N ARG A 116 -3.51 16.53 11.25
CA ARG A 116 -3.34 15.37 12.15
C ARG A 116 -4.22 14.21 11.71
N SER A 117 -3.87 12.99 12.13
CA SER A 117 -4.78 11.85 11.94
C SER A 117 -6.03 12.04 12.81
N ALA A 118 -7.19 11.66 12.27
CA ALA A 118 -8.44 11.67 13.03
C ALA A 118 -8.56 10.50 14.02
N ALA A 119 -7.60 9.56 13.99
CA ALA A 119 -7.59 8.41 14.89
C ALA A 119 -7.39 8.83 16.37
N PRO A 120 -8.06 8.15 17.32
CA PRO A 120 -7.90 8.41 18.75
C PRO A 120 -6.44 8.27 19.20
N GLY A 121 -5.95 9.23 19.98
CA GLY A 121 -4.58 9.22 20.50
C GLY A 121 -3.51 9.59 19.47
N SER A 122 -3.88 10.08 18.27
CA SER A 122 -2.91 10.66 17.33
C SER A 122 -2.23 11.88 17.98
N ALA A 123 -0.91 11.77 18.13
CA ALA A 123 -0.05 12.85 18.59
C ALA A 123 0.75 13.40 17.41
N LEU A 124 1.09 14.69 17.52
CA LEU A 124 1.82 15.52 16.54
C LEU A 124 0.90 16.15 15.49
N ASP A 125 0.85 17.47 15.52
CA ASP A 125 0.24 18.31 14.50
C ASP A 125 1.33 18.64 13.47
N SER A 126 1.21 18.10 12.26
CA SER A 126 2.02 18.54 11.12
C SER A 126 1.50 19.89 10.64
N THR A 127 2.36 20.78 10.15
CA THR A 127 1.95 22.13 9.75
C THR A 127 2.19 22.40 8.29
N TYR A 128 1.27 23.14 7.67
CA TYR A 128 1.45 23.68 6.33
C TYR A 128 2.70 24.57 6.27
N ILE A 129 3.56 24.33 5.28
CA ILE A 129 4.75 25.14 4.99
C ILE A 129 4.49 26.06 3.80
N LYS A 130 4.19 25.48 2.64
CA LYS A 130 4.03 26.23 1.39
C LYS A 130 3.22 25.46 0.35
N GLU A 131 2.66 26.20 -0.59
CA GLU A 131 2.02 25.66 -1.79
C GLU A 131 3.11 25.45 -2.85
N VAL A 132 3.36 24.18 -3.20
CA VAL A 132 4.37 23.79 -4.19
C VAL A 132 3.82 23.98 -5.59
N LYS A 133 2.58 23.53 -5.81
CA LYS A 133 1.88 23.66 -7.08
C LYS A 133 0.39 23.64 -6.84
N LYS A 134 -0.35 24.44 -7.61
CA LYS A 134 -1.79 24.26 -7.76
C LYS A 134 -2.22 24.27 -9.21
N VAL A 135 -3.20 23.43 -9.50
CA VAL A 135 -4.04 23.46 -10.69
C VAL A 135 -5.47 23.58 -10.18
N PRO A 136 -6.09 24.76 -10.29
CA PRO A 136 -7.38 25.04 -9.69
C PRO A 136 -8.42 23.96 -9.98
N TYR A 137 -9.10 23.50 -8.94
CA TYR A 137 -10.15 22.48 -8.98
C TYR A 137 -9.71 21.09 -9.48
N SER A 138 -8.41 20.82 -9.64
CA SER A 138 -7.92 19.50 -10.04
C SER A 138 -6.88 18.93 -9.08
N ILE A 139 -5.74 19.59 -8.90
CA ILE A 139 -4.69 19.11 -8.00
C ILE A 139 -4.05 20.26 -7.24
N ALA A 140 -3.90 20.09 -5.93
CA ALA A 140 -3.06 20.92 -5.10
C ALA A 140 -1.93 20.07 -4.51
N VAL A 141 -0.70 20.61 -4.54
CA VAL A 141 0.50 20.00 -3.97
C VAL A 141 1.01 20.94 -2.90
N LEU A 142 0.97 20.50 -1.66
CA LEU A 142 1.26 21.32 -0.48
C LEU A 142 2.38 20.67 0.33
N GLU A 143 3.40 21.42 0.70
CA GLU A 143 4.43 20.93 1.62
C GLU A 143 3.95 21.03 3.06
N ILE A 144 4.16 19.97 3.83
CA ILE A 144 3.92 19.93 5.26
C ILE A 144 5.23 19.68 6.02
N SER A 145 5.26 20.09 7.28
CA SER A 145 6.49 20.07 8.09
C SER A 145 6.96 18.69 8.48
N GLU A 146 6.03 17.78 8.78
CA GLU A 146 6.33 16.43 9.27
C GLU A 146 5.28 15.41 8.82
N LEU A 147 5.56 14.13 9.04
CA LEU A 147 4.64 13.03 8.77
C LEU A 147 3.36 13.14 9.61
N ILE A 148 2.21 12.86 8.99
CA ILE A 148 0.94 12.70 9.71
C ILE A 148 0.86 11.27 10.26
N ILE A 149 1.37 11.08 11.49
CA ILE A 149 1.42 9.76 12.10
C ILE A 149 0.01 9.32 12.53
N ALA A 150 -0.49 8.29 11.86
CA ALA A 150 -1.67 7.57 12.32
C ALA A 150 -1.28 6.37 13.21
N PRO A 151 -1.84 6.28 14.43
CA PRO A 151 -1.67 5.12 15.30
C PRO A 151 -2.02 3.82 14.55
N GLY A 152 -1.12 2.83 14.63
CA GLY A 152 -1.33 1.50 14.03
C GLY A 152 -0.69 1.28 12.65
N ILE A 153 -0.30 2.34 11.92
CA ILE A 153 0.42 2.20 10.65
C ILE A 153 1.92 2.08 10.89
N LEU A 154 2.55 3.09 11.52
CA LEU A 154 3.98 3.06 11.82
C LEU A 154 4.33 2.14 13.01
N ASN A 155 3.36 1.95 13.92
CA ASN A 155 3.45 1.02 15.05
C ASN A 155 2.93 -0.37 14.73
N SER A 156 2.39 -0.60 13.53
CA SER A 156 2.55 -1.92 12.94
C SER A 156 4.06 -2.04 12.74
N SER A 157 4.72 -2.55 13.79
CA SER A 157 5.91 -3.35 13.61
C SER A 157 5.59 -4.13 12.34
N ALA A 158 6.32 -3.83 11.26
CA ALA A 158 6.65 -4.87 10.34
C ALA A 158 7.35 -5.87 11.26
N GLY A 159 6.55 -6.72 11.91
CA GLY A 159 7.03 -7.84 12.69
C GLY A 159 7.99 -8.44 11.73
N SER A 160 9.28 -8.35 12.07
CA SER A 160 10.38 -8.77 11.21
C SER A 160 9.85 -9.98 10.47
N ALA A 161 9.78 -9.97 9.13
CA ALA A 161 9.10 -11.03 8.37
C ALA A 161 9.54 -12.46 8.71
N SER A 162 10.57 -12.60 9.55
CA SER A 162 10.88 -13.68 10.48
C SER A 162 9.71 -14.23 11.34
N ASP A 163 8.72 -13.43 11.74
CA ASP A 163 7.68 -13.78 12.73
C ASP A 163 6.25 -13.87 12.13
N VAL A 164 6.05 -13.52 10.86
CA VAL A 164 4.84 -13.98 10.17
C VAL A 164 5.02 -15.47 9.96
N ASN A 165 4.47 -16.26 10.88
CA ASN A 165 4.41 -17.68 10.70
C ASN A 165 3.38 -17.95 9.59
N ILE A 166 3.82 -17.85 8.32
CA ILE A 166 2.99 -17.97 7.12
C ILE A 166 2.14 -19.26 7.18
N THR A 167 2.71 -20.33 7.76
CA THR A 167 2.00 -21.57 8.00
C THR A 167 0.84 -21.43 8.98
N ASP A 168 0.94 -20.61 10.03
CA ASP A 168 -0.16 -20.39 10.98
C ASP A 168 -1.33 -19.66 10.32
N VAL A 169 -1.05 -18.70 9.44
CA VAL A 169 -2.08 -17.99 8.67
C VAL A 169 -2.82 -18.96 7.73
N ILE A 170 -2.07 -19.83 7.05
CA ILE A 170 -2.62 -20.82 6.12
C ILE A 170 -3.41 -21.91 6.88
N VAL A 171 -2.91 -22.37 8.03
CA VAL A 171 -3.60 -23.34 8.90
C VAL A 171 -4.90 -22.74 9.47
N LYS A 172 -4.86 -21.48 9.93
CA LYS A 172 -6.04 -20.77 10.43
C LYS A 172 -7.11 -20.57 9.34
N ALA A 173 -6.69 -20.42 8.08
CA ALA A 173 -7.58 -20.39 6.92
C ALA A 173 -8.13 -21.78 6.53
N GLY A 174 -7.77 -22.85 7.23
CA GLY A 174 -8.23 -24.22 6.96
C GLY A 174 -7.45 -24.96 5.87
N CYS A 175 -6.37 -24.37 5.33
CA CYS A 175 -5.56 -24.93 4.24
C CYS A 175 -4.39 -25.78 4.78
N ILE A 176 -4.69 -26.72 5.67
CA ILE A 176 -3.69 -27.48 6.45
C ILE A 176 -2.77 -28.31 5.54
N THR A 177 -3.32 -29.02 4.55
CA THR A 177 -2.52 -29.84 3.61
C THR A 177 -1.55 -28.98 2.81
N PHE A 178 -2.00 -27.80 2.39
CA PHE A 178 -1.15 -26.84 1.70
C PHE A 178 -0.03 -26.30 2.59
N ALA A 179 -0.32 -26.00 3.87
CA ALA A 179 0.69 -25.57 4.84
C ALA A 179 1.80 -26.61 5.02
N SER A 180 1.47 -27.90 5.10
CA SER A 180 2.46 -28.98 5.16
C SER A 180 3.30 -29.06 3.88
N LEU A 181 2.67 -28.95 2.71
CA LEU A 181 3.36 -29.03 1.42
C LEU A 181 4.41 -27.92 1.24
N ILE A 182 4.09 -26.68 1.61
CA ILE A 182 5.05 -25.56 1.48
C ILE A 182 6.23 -25.66 2.45
N VAL A 183 6.05 -26.38 3.57
CA VAL A 183 7.14 -26.68 4.53
C VAL A 183 8.03 -27.77 3.96
N GLU A 184 7.46 -28.89 3.51
CA GLU A 184 8.20 -30.05 2.98
C GLU A 184 8.98 -29.71 1.71
N THR A 185 8.40 -28.89 0.83
CA THR A 185 9.04 -28.45 -0.42
C THR A 185 10.04 -27.31 -0.22
N GLY A 186 10.09 -26.71 0.98
CA GLY A 186 10.97 -25.57 1.28
C GLY A 186 10.56 -24.24 0.62
N VAL A 187 9.40 -24.19 -0.04
CA VAL A 187 8.82 -22.97 -0.66
C VAL A 187 8.54 -21.88 0.37
N LEU A 188 8.33 -22.27 1.64
CA LEU A 188 8.21 -21.33 2.76
C LEU A 188 9.38 -20.32 2.84
N ASN A 189 10.60 -20.77 2.51
CA ASN A 189 11.77 -19.88 2.49
C ASN A 189 11.74 -18.87 1.34
N VAL A 190 11.05 -19.18 0.24
CA VAL A 190 10.84 -18.26 -0.87
C VAL A 190 9.79 -17.21 -0.48
N TYR A 191 8.66 -17.64 0.10
CA TYR A 191 7.63 -16.72 0.57
C TYR A 191 8.16 -15.72 1.60
N ARG A 192 8.97 -16.18 2.56
CA ARG A 192 9.63 -15.29 3.54
C ARG A 192 10.54 -14.24 2.89
N LYS A 193 11.15 -14.52 1.74
CA LYS A 193 12.00 -13.55 1.03
C LYS A 193 11.19 -12.46 0.32
N VAL A 194 9.98 -12.76 -0.11
CA VAL A 194 9.13 -11.85 -0.91
C VAL A 194 7.94 -11.27 -0.14
N VAL A 195 7.69 -11.72 1.10
CA VAL A 195 6.59 -11.19 1.92
C VAL A 195 6.73 -9.69 2.18
N ASN A 196 7.96 -9.19 2.33
CA ASN A 196 8.25 -7.76 2.49
C ASN A 196 8.04 -6.92 1.21
N THR A 197 7.92 -7.58 0.05
CA THR A 197 7.71 -6.92 -1.25
C THR A 197 6.26 -6.99 -1.72
N GLY A 198 5.34 -7.52 -0.89
CA GLY A 198 3.94 -7.73 -1.24
C GLY A 198 3.70 -9.13 -1.82
N LEU A 199 3.15 -10.03 -1.00
CA LEU A 199 2.88 -11.42 -1.35
C LEU A 199 1.38 -11.72 -1.23
N THR A 200 0.80 -12.28 -2.30
CA THR A 200 -0.56 -12.83 -2.32
C THR A 200 -0.46 -14.33 -2.58
N ILE A 201 -0.97 -15.16 -1.66
CA ILE A 201 -0.93 -16.62 -1.77
C ILE A 201 -2.34 -17.13 -2.05
N PHE A 202 -2.51 -17.85 -3.16
CA PHE A 202 -3.73 -18.62 -3.43
C PHE A 202 -3.57 -20.01 -2.83
N ALA A 203 -4.00 -20.17 -1.57
CA ALA A 203 -3.92 -21.43 -0.85
C ALA A 203 -5.11 -22.34 -1.21
N PRO A 204 -4.88 -23.53 -1.81
CA PRO A 204 -5.95 -24.49 -2.05
C PRO A 204 -6.50 -25.05 -0.72
N SER A 205 -7.82 -25.26 -0.66
CA SER A 205 -8.45 -25.88 0.52
C SER A 205 -8.12 -27.37 0.62
N ASN A 206 -8.32 -27.97 1.80
CA ASN A 206 -8.08 -29.40 2.01
C ASN A 206 -8.97 -30.29 1.10
N GLU A 207 -10.14 -29.80 0.70
CA GLU A 207 -11.05 -30.48 -0.23
C GLU A 207 -10.47 -30.51 -1.66
N ALA A 208 -9.75 -29.46 -2.06
CA ALA A 208 -9.06 -29.42 -3.35
C ALA A 208 -8.01 -30.54 -3.45
N PHE A 209 -7.40 -30.95 -2.33
CA PHE A 209 -6.45 -32.07 -2.23
C PHE A 209 -7.10 -33.47 -2.19
N LYS A 210 -8.44 -33.56 -2.23
CA LYS A 210 -9.18 -34.84 -2.27
C LYS A 210 -9.79 -35.13 -3.65
N ALA A 211 -9.58 -34.25 -4.62
CA ALA A 211 -10.09 -34.43 -5.98
C ALA A 211 -9.46 -35.67 -6.65
N SER A 212 -10.28 -36.45 -7.35
CA SER A 212 -9.91 -37.75 -7.91
C SER A 212 -8.85 -37.69 -9.02
N ASN A 213 -8.62 -36.51 -9.58
CA ASN A 213 -7.73 -36.25 -10.73
C ASN A 213 -6.49 -35.43 -10.35
N LEU A 214 -6.02 -35.54 -9.10
CA LEU A 214 -4.83 -34.79 -8.67
C LEU A 214 -3.55 -35.44 -9.19
N PRO A 215 -2.63 -34.65 -9.78
CA PRO A 215 -1.29 -35.11 -10.07
C PRO A 215 -0.57 -35.48 -8.75
N ASP A 216 0.39 -36.39 -8.84
CA ASP A 216 1.20 -36.85 -7.70
C ASP A 216 2.02 -35.69 -7.14
N LEU A 217 1.56 -35.13 -6.03
CA LEU A 217 2.10 -33.92 -5.41
C LEU A 217 3.51 -34.14 -4.84
N SER A 218 3.91 -35.39 -4.60
CA SER A 218 5.26 -35.75 -4.17
C SER A 218 6.31 -35.59 -5.27
N LYS A 219 5.89 -35.32 -6.52
CA LYS A 219 6.77 -35.10 -7.67
C LYS A 219 6.90 -33.64 -8.08
N LEU A 220 6.21 -32.72 -7.39
CA LEU A 220 6.25 -31.30 -7.72
C LEU A 220 7.60 -30.69 -7.34
N THR A 221 8.21 -30.00 -8.28
CA THR A 221 9.40 -29.19 -8.05
C THR A 221 9.05 -27.85 -7.41
N ASN A 222 10.03 -27.21 -6.76
CA ASN A 222 9.84 -25.89 -6.13
C ASN A 222 9.29 -24.85 -7.12
N ALA A 223 9.68 -24.92 -8.40
CA ALA A 223 9.20 -24.01 -9.44
C ALA A 223 7.72 -24.22 -9.76
N GLU A 224 7.24 -25.47 -9.81
CA GLU A 224 5.83 -25.80 -10.11
C GLU A 224 4.90 -25.41 -8.96
N VAL A 225 5.35 -25.60 -7.72
CA VAL A 225 4.62 -25.15 -6.54
C VAL A 225 4.55 -23.62 -6.50
N ILE A 226 5.64 -22.91 -6.82
CA ILE A 226 5.67 -21.44 -6.85
C ILE A 226 4.79 -20.87 -7.97
N VAL A 227 4.83 -21.46 -9.18
CA VAL A 227 3.99 -21.03 -10.31
C VAL A 227 2.50 -21.22 -10.03
N GLY A 228 2.12 -22.26 -9.28
CA GLY A 228 0.73 -22.47 -8.86
C GLY A 228 0.23 -21.55 -7.73
N THR A 229 1.12 -20.85 -7.02
CA THR A 229 0.80 -20.20 -5.72
C THR A 229 1.18 -18.73 -5.61
N CYS A 230 2.09 -18.25 -6.46
CA CYS A 230 2.53 -16.85 -6.50
C CYS A 230 2.12 -16.19 -7.83
N VAL A 231 1.12 -15.32 -7.79
CA VAL A 231 0.84 -14.40 -8.90
C VAL A 231 1.40 -13.02 -8.54
N GLY A 232 2.58 -12.71 -9.07
CA GLY A 232 3.16 -11.37 -9.03
C GLY A 232 2.83 -10.59 -10.31
N HIS A 233 2.01 -9.54 -10.16
CA HIS A 233 2.05 -8.27 -10.89
C HIS A 233 2.40 -8.24 -12.40
N SER A 234 1.76 -9.04 -13.25
CA SER A 234 1.48 -8.66 -14.65
C SER A 234 0.56 -9.69 -15.32
N ASN A 235 -0.62 -9.26 -15.75
CA ASN A 235 -1.62 -10.04 -16.51
C ASN A 235 -2.37 -11.15 -15.76
N ILE A 236 -3.22 -10.73 -14.81
CA ILE A 236 -4.19 -11.56 -14.09
C ILE A 236 -5.15 -12.35 -15.02
N ASN A 237 -5.50 -11.83 -16.21
CA ASN A 237 -6.52 -12.48 -17.06
C ASN A 237 -5.96 -13.47 -18.11
N ARG A 238 -4.68 -13.39 -18.50
CA ARG A 238 -4.08 -14.33 -19.48
C ARG A 238 -3.35 -15.51 -18.84
N ILE A 239 -3.04 -15.39 -17.54
CA ILE A 239 -2.26 -16.39 -16.80
C ILE A 239 -3.17 -17.24 -15.90
N LEU A 240 -4.35 -16.75 -15.49
CA LEU A 240 -5.37 -17.62 -14.89
C LEU A 240 -5.75 -18.77 -15.85
N ASP A 241 -5.90 -18.46 -17.15
CA ASP A 241 -6.12 -19.47 -18.19
C ASP A 241 -4.92 -20.41 -18.34
N ALA A 242 -3.68 -19.91 -18.23
CA ALA A 242 -2.46 -20.72 -18.32
C ALA A 242 -2.22 -21.61 -17.08
N CYS A 243 -2.55 -21.14 -15.87
CA CYS A 243 -2.45 -21.94 -14.65
C CYS A 243 -3.54 -23.01 -14.58
N ILE A 244 -4.74 -22.72 -15.10
CA ILE A 244 -5.77 -23.73 -15.33
C ILE A 244 -5.35 -24.70 -16.44
N GLU A 245 -4.76 -24.23 -17.56
CA GLU A 245 -4.24 -25.09 -18.63
C GLU A 245 -3.06 -25.98 -18.20
N ILE A 246 -2.17 -25.52 -17.34
CA ILE A 246 -1.04 -26.35 -16.86
C ILE A 246 -1.54 -27.40 -15.86
N LEU A 247 -2.53 -27.08 -15.01
CA LEU A 247 -3.19 -28.08 -14.16
C LEU A 247 -4.08 -29.04 -14.98
N MET A 248 -4.70 -28.60 -16.08
CA MET A 248 -5.59 -29.41 -16.91
C MET A 248 -4.87 -30.21 -18.00
N SER A 249 -3.76 -29.72 -18.57
CA SER A 249 -3.02 -30.40 -19.67
C SER A 249 -2.23 -31.64 -19.23
N ARG A 250 -2.19 -31.92 -17.92
CA ARG A 250 -1.66 -33.17 -17.36
C ARG A 250 -2.76 -34.11 -16.83
N VAL A 251 -4.04 -33.74 -16.96
CA VAL A 251 -5.20 -34.60 -16.66
C VAL A 251 -5.59 -35.45 -17.88
N GLU A 252 -5.13 -35.10 -19.09
CA GLU A 252 -5.26 -35.92 -20.30
C GLU A 252 -3.91 -36.47 -20.80
N MET A 253 -3.33 -37.42 -20.04
CA MET A 253 -2.48 -38.48 -20.58
C MET A 253 -2.32 -39.64 -19.59
#